data_AF-U5QCT9-F1
#
_entry.id   AF-U5QCT9-F1
#
_cell.length_a   1.000
_cell.length_b   1.000
_cell.length_c   1.000
_cell.angle_alpha   90.00
_cell.angle_beta   90.00
_cell.angle_gamma   90.00
#
_symmetry.space_group_name_H-M   'P 1'
#
loop_
_entity.id
_entity.type
_entity.pdbx_description
1 polymer ?
#
loop_
_entity_poly.entity_id
_entity_poly.type
_entity_poly.pdbx_seq_one_letter_code
_entity_poly.pdbx_strand_id
1 'polypeptide(L)'
;MPGKRSHYKRRFAPQCPDCELQVYRLNSTRHSIYIEGAEAIARALSIPYKRALLIASQGPIVDRNQWLEEFYCPMHGRVWLQVVRERSSGQIRAQLPDAALWKRSIGTLDPNHPNPSVSEFTLSNSRSPQPNLLH
;
A
#
# COMPACT_ATOMS: atom_id res chain seq x y z
N MET A 1 41.50 13.24 1.57
CA MET A 1 40.42 13.19 2.58
C MET A 1 39.16 12.59 1.96
N PRO A 2 38.84 11.29 2.12
CA PRO A 2 37.64 10.74 1.52
C PRO A 2 36.47 10.81 2.51
N GLY A 3 35.93 12.01 2.70
CA GLY A 3 34.67 12.26 3.38
C GLY A 3 33.50 12.25 2.39
N LYS A 4 33.43 11.27 1.48
CA LYS A 4 32.23 11.04 0.65
C LYS A 4 31.13 10.57 1.59
N ARG A 5 30.41 11.53 2.18
CA ARG A 5 29.18 11.27 2.95
C ARG A 5 28.26 10.50 2.03
N SER A 6 28.13 9.20 2.28
CA SER A 6 27.15 8.37 1.58
C SER A 6 25.78 8.99 1.90
N HIS A 7 25.17 9.64 0.93
CA HIS A 7 23.76 10.03 0.96
C HIS A 7 22.85 8.79 0.86
N TYR A 8 23.36 7.64 1.35
CA TYR A 8 22.71 6.35 1.44
C TYR A 8 22.03 6.15 2.80
N LYS A 9 21.83 7.23 3.54
CA LYS A 9 21.08 7.18 4.79
C LYS A 9 19.61 6.94 4.47
N ARG A 10 19.16 5.72 4.79
CA ARG A 10 17.79 5.19 4.74
C ARG A 10 17.37 4.58 3.39
N ARG A 11 18.17 3.62 2.92
CA ARG A 11 17.77 2.65 1.88
C ARG A 11 16.54 1.91 2.42
N PHE A 12 15.34 2.20 1.91
CA PHE A 12 14.12 1.43 2.23
C PHE A 12 14.37 -0.01 1.80
N ALA A 13 14.56 -0.89 2.78
CA ALA A 13 14.90 -2.30 2.60
C ALA A 13 13.85 -3.14 3.35
N PRO A 14 12.65 -3.29 2.76
CA PRO A 14 11.61 -4.15 3.34
C PRO A 14 12.09 -5.60 3.42
N GLN A 15 11.58 -6.34 4.41
CA GLN A 15 11.89 -7.76 4.62
C GLN A 15 10.66 -8.63 4.36
N CYS A 16 10.89 -9.87 3.94
CA CYS A 16 9.87 -10.87 3.75
C CYS A 16 9.36 -11.33 5.13
N PRO A 17 8.04 -11.41 5.36
CA PRO A 17 7.48 -11.86 6.64
C PRO A 17 7.80 -13.34 6.93
N ASP A 18 8.04 -14.15 5.90
CA ASP A 18 8.18 -15.61 6.03
C ASP A 18 9.63 -16.08 6.21
N CYS A 19 10.60 -15.42 5.57
CA CYS A 19 12.03 -15.80 5.65
C CYS A 19 12.98 -14.67 6.05
N GLU A 20 12.46 -13.49 6.40
CA GLU A 20 13.21 -12.30 6.85
C GLU A 20 14.24 -11.74 5.84
N LEU A 21 14.38 -12.37 4.68
CA LEU A 21 15.22 -11.90 3.58
C LEU A 21 14.70 -10.56 3.06
N GLN A 22 15.64 -9.72 2.62
CA GLN A 22 15.29 -8.45 1.98
C GLN A 22 14.48 -8.72 0.71
N VAL A 23 13.35 -8.02 0.56
CA VAL A 23 12.52 -8.07 -0.64
C VAL A 23 12.82 -6.91 -1.57
N TYR A 24 12.63 -7.15 -2.86
CA TYR A 24 12.90 -6.20 -3.92
C TYR A 24 11.61 -5.57 -4.42
N ARG A 25 11.62 -4.26 -4.64
CA ARG A 25 10.49 -3.55 -5.24
C ARG A 25 10.43 -3.87 -6.74
N LEU A 26 9.26 -4.26 -7.23
CA LEU A 26 9.04 -4.64 -8.64
C LEU A 26 8.63 -3.46 -9.55
N ASN A 27 8.64 -2.22 -9.04
CA ASN A 27 7.99 -1.06 -9.69
C ASN A 27 6.50 -1.31 -10.02
N SER A 28 5.82 -2.09 -9.18
CA SER A 28 4.40 -2.36 -9.31
C SER A 28 3.55 -1.11 -9.05
N THR A 29 2.28 -1.16 -9.45
CA THR A 29 1.30 -0.13 -9.13
C THR A 29 1.16 0.01 -7.61
N ARG A 30 1.13 1.25 -7.13
CA ARG A 30 0.86 1.55 -5.71
C ARG A 30 -0.64 1.66 -5.51
N HIS A 31 -1.18 0.83 -4.64
CA HIS A 31 -2.60 0.80 -4.36
C HIS A 31 -2.91 1.68 -3.16
N SER A 32 -3.59 2.79 -3.42
CA SER A 32 -3.99 3.76 -2.40
C SER A 32 -5.01 3.18 -1.43
N ILE A 33 -4.88 3.54 -0.16
CA ILE A 33 -5.78 3.13 0.91
C ILE A 33 -6.76 4.27 1.18
N TYR A 34 -8.04 3.95 1.20
CA TYR A 34 -9.10 4.89 1.50
C TYR A 34 -9.43 4.88 2.98
N ILE A 35 -9.76 6.04 3.51
CA ILE A 35 -10.15 6.25 4.90
C ILE A 35 -11.60 6.71 4.91
N GLU A 36 -12.39 6.01 5.71
CA GLU A 36 -13.80 6.29 5.94
C GLU A 36 -14.05 6.52 7.42
N GLY A 37 -15.01 7.39 7.73
CA GLY A 37 -15.39 7.72 9.09
C GLY A 37 -14.57 8.86 9.71
N ALA A 38 -15.26 9.71 10.47
CA ALA A 38 -14.68 10.92 11.05
C ALA A 38 -13.53 10.61 12.04
N GLU A 39 -13.59 9.51 12.79
CA GLU A 39 -12.53 9.14 13.73
C GLU A 39 -11.23 8.75 13.01
N ALA A 40 -11.33 7.90 11.99
CA ALA A 40 -10.18 7.44 11.22
C ALA A 40 -9.56 8.63 10.46
N ILE A 41 -10.39 9.51 9.88
CA ILE A 41 -9.93 10.74 9.22
C ILE A 41 -9.25 11.68 10.22
N ALA A 42 -9.81 11.88 11.42
CA ALA A 42 -9.21 12.73 12.45
C ALA A 42 -7.82 12.23 12.86
N ARG A 43 -7.68 10.93 13.11
CA ARG A 43 -6.40 10.30 13.45
C ARG A 43 -5.41 10.39 12.31
N ALA A 44 -5.84 9.98 11.11
CA ALA A 44 -4.97 9.95 9.94
C ALA A 44 -4.49 11.34 9.58
N LEU A 45 -5.37 12.34 9.52
CA LEU A 45 -5.01 13.72 9.17
C LEU A 45 -4.45 14.54 10.34
N SER A 46 -4.52 14.05 11.58
CA SER A 46 -4.16 14.79 12.80
C SER A 46 -4.93 16.11 12.92
N ILE A 47 -6.24 16.07 12.66
CA ILE A 47 -7.15 17.22 12.70
C ILE A 47 -8.22 17.05 13.78
N PRO A 48 -8.83 18.14 14.28
CA PRO A 48 -9.92 18.04 15.24
C PRO A 48 -11.13 17.30 14.66
N TYR A 49 -11.84 16.56 15.51
CA TYR A 49 -12.98 15.71 15.13
C TYR A 49 -14.06 16.46 14.34
N LYS A 50 -14.42 17.69 14.74
CA LYS A 50 -15.42 18.51 14.00
C LYS A 50 -15.04 18.72 12.54
N ARG A 51 -13.76 18.96 12.26
CA ARG A 51 -13.26 19.11 10.89
C ARG A 51 -13.26 17.78 10.14
N ALA A 52 -12.91 16.70 10.83
CA ALA A 52 -12.98 15.37 10.26
C ALA A 52 -14.41 14.94 9.91
N LEU A 53 -15.41 15.33 10.70
CA LEU A 53 -16.82 15.06 10.44
C LEU A 53 -17.30 15.72 9.13
N LEU A 54 -16.91 16.97 8.90
CA LEU A 54 -17.21 17.68 7.65
C LEU A 54 -16.55 17.04 6.42
N ILE A 55 -15.33 16.52 6.59
CA ILE A 55 -14.64 15.80 5.51
C ILE A 55 -15.31 14.44 5.27
N ALA A 56 -15.65 13.72 6.34
CA ALA A 56 -16.35 12.44 6.25
C ALA A 56 -17.71 12.56 5.55
N SER A 57 -18.43 13.68 5.73
CA SER A 57 -19.69 13.91 5.02
C SER A 57 -19.53 14.15 3.52
N GLN A 58 -18.32 14.46 3.03
CA GLN A 58 -18.03 14.65 1.61
C GLN A 58 -17.60 13.34 0.92
N GLY A 59 -17.32 12.28 1.68
CA GLY A 59 -16.99 10.96 1.18
C GLY A 59 -15.64 10.42 1.68
N PRO A 60 -15.21 9.26 1.16
CA PRO A 60 -13.93 8.64 1.50
C PRO A 60 -12.76 9.47 0.99
N ILE A 61 -11.68 9.50 1.77
CA ILE A 61 -10.43 10.19 1.39
C ILE A 61 -9.30 9.20 1.16
N VAL A 62 -8.35 9.54 0.29
CA VAL A 62 -7.14 8.74 0.07
C VAL A 62 -6.07 9.09 1.10
N ASP A 63 -5.53 8.09 1.80
CA ASP A 63 -4.30 8.25 2.56
C ASP A 63 -3.10 8.28 1.62
N ARG A 64 -2.42 9.42 1.56
CA ARG A 64 -1.19 9.58 0.77
C ARG A 64 0.06 9.06 1.47
N ASN A 65 -0.04 8.74 2.76
CA ASN A 65 1.07 8.26 3.56
C ASN A 65 1.08 6.73 3.68
N GLN A 66 0.04 6.07 3.20
CA GLN A 66 -0.13 4.63 3.33
C GLN A 66 -0.57 4.05 2.00
N TRP A 67 0.08 3.00 1.52
CA TRP A 67 -0.34 2.27 0.34
C TRP A 67 0.05 0.80 0.42
N LEU A 68 -0.61 -0.02 -0.39
CA LEU A 68 -0.22 -1.41 -0.65
C LEU A 68 0.67 -1.47 -1.89
N GLU A 69 1.71 -2.28 -1.83
CA GLU A 69 2.63 -2.48 -2.94
C GLU A 69 3.14 -3.92 -3.00
N GLU A 70 3.37 -4.40 -4.21
CA GLU A 70 3.90 -5.73 -4.48
C GLU A 70 5.44 -5.70 -4.47
N PHE A 71 6.01 -6.69 -3.80
CA PHE A 71 7.43 -6.93 -3.69
C PHE A 71 7.78 -8.35 -4.13
N TYR A 72 9.05 -8.59 -4.40
CA TYR A 72 9.58 -9.90 -4.75
C TYR A 72 10.55 -10.39 -3.69
N CYS A 73 10.26 -11.57 -3.14
CA CYS A 73 11.17 -12.38 -2.35
C CYS A 73 11.79 -13.47 -3.24
N PRO A 74 13.12 -13.67 -3.23
CA PRO A 74 13.77 -14.74 -3.98
C PRO A 74 13.29 -16.15 -3.61
N MET A 75 12.80 -16.36 -2.39
CA MET A 75 12.37 -17.67 -1.88
C MET A 75 10.88 -17.94 -2.09
N HIS A 76 10.04 -16.92 -1.89
CA HIS A 76 8.57 -17.07 -1.87
C HIS A 76 7.86 -16.41 -3.06
N GLY A 77 8.62 -15.74 -3.93
CA GLY A 77 8.06 -15.03 -5.08
C GLY A 77 7.39 -13.73 -4.67
N ARG A 78 6.12 -13.54 -5.06
CA ARG A 78 5.40 -12.26 -4.87
C ARG A 78 4.91 -12.11 -3.43
N VAL A 79 5.18 -10.96 -2.82
CA VAL A 79 4.78 -10.64 -1.44
C VAL A 79 4.16 -9.26 -1.41
N TRP A 80 3.05 -9.11 -0.71
CA TRP A 80 2.36 -7.83 -0.57
C TRP A 80 2.66 -7.21 0.79
N LEU A 81 3.11 -5.95 0.76
CA LEU A 81 3.42 -5.21 1.98
C LEU A 81 2.66 -3.89 2.00
N GLN A 82 2.20 -3.53 3.19
CA GLN A 82 1.72 -2.20 3.48
C GLN A 82 2.93 -1.29 3.72
N VAL A 83 3.05 -0.25 2.91
CA VAL A 83 4.09 0.75 3.05
C VAL A 83 3.51 1.98 3.73
N VAL A 84 4.17 2.42 4.80
CA VAL A 84 3.78 3.59 5.59
C VAL A 84 4.91 4.61 5.58
N ARG A 85 4.58 5.85 5.21
CA ARG A 85 5.46 7.00 5.33
C ARG A 85 5.09 7.77 6.59
N GLU A 86 6.01 7.80 7.54
CA GLU A 86 5.83 8.58 8.76
C GLU A 86 5.87 10.08 8.45
N ARG A 87 4.85 10.82 8.92
CA ARG A 87 4.69 12.25 8.62
C ARG A 87 5.76 13.13 9.25
N SER A 88 6.22 12.79 10.45
CA SER A 88 7.19 13.57 11.22
C SER A 88 8.61 13.44 10.68
N SER A 89 9.04 12.22 10.37
CA SER A 89 10.43 11.91 10.00
C SER A 89 10.63 11.69 8.50
N GLY A 90 9.54 11.50 7.74
CA GLY A 90 9.55 11.05 6.35
C GLY A 90 10.05 9.62 6.17
N GLN A 91 10.32 8.89 7.26
CA GLN A 91 10.80 7.51 7.21
C GLN A 91 9.73 6.60 6.59
N ILE A 92 10.16 5.73 5.68
CA ILE A 92 9.29 4.73 5.06
C ILE A 92 9.52 3.40 5.77
N ARG A 93 8.43 2.75 6.17
CA ARG A 93 8.42 1.42 6.78
C ARG A 93 7.49 0.52 6.00
N ALA A 94 7.79 -0.77 5.98
CA ALA A 94 6.92 -1.80 5.42
C ALA A 94 6.50 -2.76 6.53
N GLN A 95 5.26 -3.19 6.47
CA GLN A 95 4.68 -4.17 7.40
C GLN A 95 3.71 -5.08 6.66
N LEU A 96 3.39 -6.22 7.27
CA LEU A 96 2.34 -7.09 6.76
C LEU A 96 0.99 -6.35 6.80
N PRO A 97 0.22 -6.35 5.70
CA PRO A 97 -1.08 -5.70 5.69
C PRO A 97 -2.09 -6.49 6.51
N ASP A 98 -2.90 -5.79 7.30
CA ASP A 98 -4.05 -6.37 7.98
C ASP A 98 -5.20 -6.67 6.99
N ALA A 99 -6.02 -7.68 7.28
CA ALA A 99 -7.15 -8.08 6.44
C ALA A 99 -8.14 -6.92 6.19
N ALA A 100 -8.34 -6.04 7.18
CA ALA A 100 -9.20 -4.87 7.05
C ALA A 100 -8.66 -3.83 6.06
N LEU A 101 -7.34 -3.79 5.84
CA LEU A 101 -6.68 -2.83 4.96
C LEU A 101 -6.96 -3.12 3.48
N TRP A 102 -7.06 -4.41 3.12
CA TRP A 102 -7.40 -4.84 1.77
C TRP A 102 -8.76 -4.34 1.32
N LYS A 103 -9.77 -4.41 2.19
CA LYS A 103 -11.13 -3.89 1.94
C LYS A 103 -11.16 -2.38 1.69
N ARG A 104 -10.15 -1.66 2.16
CA ARG A 104 -10.02 -0.21 2.03
C ARG A 104 -9.18 0.20 0.83
N SER A 105 -8.67 -0.74 0.04
CA SER A 105 -7.90 -0.46 -1.17
C SER A 105 -8.74 -0.75 -2.41
N ILE A 106 -8.65 0.10 -3.44
CA ILE A 106 -9.33 -0.12 -4.72
C ILE A 106 -8.39 -0.84 -5.68
N GLY A 107 -8.89 -1.88 -6.35
CA GLY A 107 -8.15 -2.61 -7.39
C GLY A 107 -7.08 -3.56 -6.87
N THR A 108 -7.00 -3.80 -5.56
CA THR A 108 -6.12 -4.81 -4.95
C THR A 108 -6.96 -5.96 -4.44
N LEU A 109 -6.72 -7.16 -4.95
CA LEU A 109 -7.28 -8.39 -4.41
C LEU A 109 -6.38 -8.87 -3.29
N ASP A 110 -6.96 -9.20 -2.13
CA ASP A 110 -6.24 -9.92 -1.08
C ASP A 110 -5.76 -11.27 -1.66
N PRO A 111 -4.45 -11.52 -1.76
CA PRO A 111 -3.93 -12.77 -2.31
C PRO A 111 -4.33 -13.99 -1.46
N ASN A 112 -4.64 -13.81 -0.18
CA ASN A 112 -5.07 -14.88 0.72
C ASN A 112 -6.59 -15.07 0.75
N HIS A 113 -7.36 -14.04 0.36
CA HIS A 113 -8.82 -14.05 0.34
C HIS A 113 -9.36 -13.47 -0.98
N PRO A 114 -9.43 -14.30 -2.05
CA PRO A 114 -10.09 -13.88 -3.28
C PRO A 114 -11.54 -13.47 -2.98
N ASN A 115 -11.97 -12.33 -3.53
CA ASN A 115 -13.30 -11.79 -3.31
C ASN A 115 -14.37 -12.81 -3.78
N PRO A 116 -15.25 -13.33 -2.91
CA PRO A 116 -16.22 -14.36 -3.27
C PRO A 116 -17.32 -13.87 -4.21
N SER A 117 -17.43 -12.55 -4.46
CA SER A 117 -18.46 -11.93 -5.30
C SER A 117 -18.04 -11.63 -6.74
N VAL A 118 -16.77 -11.86 -7.11
CA VAL A 118 -16.30 -11.73 -8.50
C VAL A 118 -16.25 -13.11 -9.15
N SER A 119 -17.00 -13.26 -10.25
CA SER A 119 -16.91 -14.46 -11.09
C SER A 119 -15.48 -14.66 -11.61
N GLU A 120 -15.10 -15.92 -11.88
CA GLU A 120 -13.79 -16.25 -12.48
C GLU A 120 -13.52 -15.48 -13.76
N PHE A 121 -14.57 -15.12 -14.51
CA PHE A 121 -14.49 -14.30 -15.71
C PHE A 121 -13.91 -12.90 -15.43
N THR A 122 -14.43 -12.22 -14.40
CA THR A 122 -13.96 -10.88 -14.01
C THR A 122 -12.53 -10.93 -13.44
N LEU A 123 -12.22 -12.00 -12.70
CA LEU A 123 -10.87 -12.25 -12.18
C LEU A 123 -9.86 -12.45 -13.32
N SER A 124 -10.19 -13.25 -14.34
CA SER A 124 -9.36 -13.49 -15.51
C SER A 124 -9.15 -12.22 -16.34
N ASN A 125 -10.19 -11.42 -16.53
CA ASN A 125 -10.10 -10.15 -17.26
C ASN A 125 -9.26 -9.10 -16.53
N SER A 126 -9.26 -9.08 -15.19
CA SER A 126 -8.40 -8.20 -14.40
C SER A 126 -6.91 -8.58 -14.44
N ARG A 127 -6.62 -9.86 -14.70
CA ARG A 127 -5.26 -10.42 -14.82
C ARG A 127 -4.73 -10.40 -16.25
N SER A 128 -5.59 -10.09 -17.22
CA SER A 128 -5.19 -9.95 -18.62
C SER A 128 -4.56 -8.57 -18.83
N PRO A 129 -3.32 -8.47 -19.32
CA PRO A 129 -2.75 -7.18 -19.69
C PRO A 129 -3.63 -6.56 -20.79
N GLN A 130 -4.12 -5.33 -20.57
CA GLN A 130 -4.96 -4.64 -21.55
C GLN A 130 -4.16 -4.45 -22.85
N PRO A 131 -4.60 -4.99 -24.00
CA PRO A 131 -3.79 -5.00 -25.22
C PRO A 131 -3.73 -3.67 -25.98
N ASN A 132 -4.26 -2.56 -25.45
CA ASN A 132 -4.35 -1.30 -26.20
C ASN A 132 -3.77 -0.09 -25.45
N LEU A 133 -2.44 0.04 -25.44
CA LEU A 133 -1.73 1.30 -25.22
C LEU A 133 -0.49 1.40 -26.14
N LEU A 134 -0.67 1.14 -27.44
CA LEU A 134 0.27 1.56 -28.47
C LEU A 134 -0.52 2.20 -29.62
N HIS A 135 -0.60 3.53 -29.57
CA HIS A 135 -0.86 4.40 -30.72
C HIS A 135 0.24 5.47 -30.74
#